data_AF-A0A367IT75-F1
#
_entry.id   AF-A0A367IT75-F1
#
_cell.length_a   1.000
_cell.length_b   1.000
_cell.length_c   1.000
_cell.angle_alpha   90.00
_cell.angle_beta   90.00
_cell.angle_gamma   90.00
#
_symmetry.space_group_name_H-M   'P 1'
#
loop_
_entity.id
_entity.type
_entity.pdbx_description
1 polymer ?
#
loop_
_entity_poly.entity_id
_entity_poly.type
_entity_poly.pdbx_seq_one_letter_code
_entity_poly.pdbx_strand_id
1 'polypeptide(L)'
;MPESKFLYVQTDGTVINEESDNINSLEDPDDEPMLEVETLTNFTKYSTAIHPSTDMVVDEAPDVSSSSDKINNDPPASKNPNKGNRYSYDVKKLVVDYHIEKLCTAAEAGRIHNFPEKSAQRWIRNFKKTGQIEPNDVVHGPPPILGEEHKTFVINFIDDAPTKRVDDVLNALVTHFEDLSI
;
A
#
# COMPACT_ATOMS: atom_id res chain seq x y z
N MET A 1 -39.06 31.18 -17.78
CA MET A 1 -38.43 30.03 -18.47
C MET A 1 -36.97 30.39 -18.66
N PRO A 2 -36.00 29.47 -18.47
CA PRO A 2 -34.62 29.79 -18.78
C PRO A 2 -34.44 29.85 -20.30
N GLU A 3 -33.97 30.99 -20.80
CA GLU A 3 -33.61 31.17 -22.21
C GLU A 3 -32.32 30.40 -22.49
N SER A 4 -32.39 29.48 -23.45
CA SER A 4 -31.23 28.73 -23.93
C SER A 4 -30.68 29.46 -25.15
N LYS A 5 -29.39 29.83 -25.12
CA LYS A 5 -28.69 30.43 -26.25
C LYS A 5 -27.69 29.44 -26.82
N PHE A 6 -27.68 29.30 -28.15
CA PHE A 6 -26.78 28.40 -28.86
C PHE A 6 -25.54 29.13 -29.37
N LEU A 7 -24.39 28.44 -29.34
CA LEU A 7 -23.12 28.93 -29.85
C LEU A 7 -22.65 28.02 -30.99
N TYR A 8 -22.09 28.63 -32.03
CA TYR A 8 -21.64 27.95 -33.25
C TYR A 8 -20.14 28.14 -33.45
N VAL A 9 -19.44 27.05 -33.73
CA VAL A 9 -18.00 27.06 -34.03
C VAL A 9 -17.83 27.01 -35.54
N GLN A 10 -17.13 28.01 -36.09
CA GLN A 10 -16.80 28.09 -37.51
C GLN A 10 -15.54 27.26 -37.84
N THR A 11 -15.31 27.01 -39.13
CA THR A 11 -14.22 26.15 -39.62
C THR A 11 -12.82 26.69 -39.36
N ASP A 12 -12.70 27.99 -39.09
CA ASP A 12 -11.47 28.68 -38.71
C ASP A 12 -11.23 28.71 -37.18
N GLY A 13 -12.14 28.11 -36.40
CA GLY A 13 -12.09 28.06 -34.93
C GLY A 13 -12.79 29.23 -34.25
N THR A 14 -13.40 30.15 -34.99
CA THR A 14 -14.13 31.30 -34.41
C THR A 14 -15.48 30.85 -33.85
N VAL A 15 -15.82 31.31 -32.63
CA VAL A 15 -17.13 31.02 -32.02
C VAL A 15 -18.05 32.24 -32.15
N ILE A 16 -19.26 32.02 -32.65
CA ILE A 16 -20.29 33.07 -32.81
C ILE A 16 -21.60 32.69 -32.10
N ASN A 17 -22.38 33.70 -31.71
CA ASN A 17 -23.73 33.53 -31.19
C ASN A 17 -24.80 33.54 -32.31
N GLU A 18 -26.08 33.42 -31.94
CA GLU A 18 -27.23 33.48 -32.86
C GLU A 18 -27.36 34.82 -33.63
N GLU A 19 -26.78 35.90 -33.09
CA GLU A 19 -26.75 37.23 -33.70
C GLU A 19 -25.50 37.45 -34.58
N SER A 20 -24.68 36.41 -34.77
CA SER A 20 -23.42 36.42 -35.54
C SER A 20 -22.31 37.28 -34.94
N ASP A 21 -22.42 37.63 -33.66
CA ASP A 21 -21.35 38.33 -32.95
C ASP A 21 -20.24 37.36 -32.60
N ASN A 22 -19.00 37.77 -32.90
CA ASN A 22 -17.81 37.03 -32.54
C ASN A 22 -17.52 37.22 -31.05
N ILE A 23 -17.78 36.18 -30.27
CA ILE A 23 -17.54 36.21 -28.82
C ILE A 23 -16.05 36.13 -28.46
N ASN A 24 -15.17 35.79 -29.40
CA ASN A 24 -13.72 35.81 -29.20
C ASN A 24 -13.14 37.23 -29.26
N SER A 25 -13.93 38.24 -29.64
CA SER A 25 -13.48 39.63 -29.81
C SER A 25 -13.89 40.54 -28.65
N LEU A 26 -14.22 39.98 -27.48
CA LEU A 26 -14.36 40.78 -26.27
C LEU A 26 -12.97 41.13 -25.76
N GLU A 27 -12.55 42.34 -26.14
CA GLU A 27 -11.39 43.07 -25.68
C GLU A 27 -11.25 42.97 -24.14
N ASP A 28 -10.06 42.57 -23.68
CA ASP A 28 -9.67 42.44 -22.27
C ASP A 28 -9.88 43.76 -21.51
N PRO A 29 -10.54 43.69 -20.34
CA PRO A 29 -9.93 44.29 -19.17
C PRO A 29 -10.12 43.38 -17.96
N ASP A 30 -9.04 42.81 -17.47
CA ASP A 30 -8.62 42.99 -16.08
C ASP A 30 -7.38 42.13 -15.84
N ASP A 31 -6.27 42.79 -15.53
CA ASP A 31 -5.08 42.17 -14.95
C ASP A 31 -5.48 41.55 -13.58
N GLU A 32 -6.08 40.36 -13.62
CA GLU A 32 -6.20 39.50 -12.45
C GLU A 32 -4.77 39.20 -11.96
N PRO A 33 -4.41 39.51 -10.71
CA PRO A 33 -3.12 39.13 -10.20
C PRO A 33 -3.06 37.61 -10.21
N MET A 34 -2.23 37.05 -11.09
CA MET A 34 -1.84 35.64 -11.10
C MET A 34 -1.67 35.18 -9.65
N LEU A 35 -2.54 34.27 -9.20
CA LEU A 35 -2.42 33.66 -7.88
C LEU A 35 -1.01 33.07 -7.74
N GLU A 36 -0.20 33.61 -6.84
CA GLU A 36 1.11 33.05 -6.52
C GLU A 36 0.90 31.64 -5.96
N VAL A 37 1.15 30.64 -6.79
CA VAL A 37 1.19 29.24 -6.36
C VAL A 37 2.47 29.02 -5.57
N GLU A 38 2.34 28.48 -4.35
CA GLU A 38 3.50 28.10 -3.54
C GLU A 38 4.35 27.07 -4.30
N THR A 39 5.63 27.38 -4.49
CA THR A 39 6.56 26.43 -5.10
C THR A 39 6.88 25.31 -4.10
N LEU A 40 6.57 24.06 -4.46
CA LEU A 40 6.94 22.90 -3.65
C LEU A 40 8.45 22.87 -3.43
N THR A 41 8.86 22.49 -2.22
CA THR A 41 10.27 22.24 -1.88
C THR A 41 10.82 21.12 -2.76
N ASN A 42 11.91 21.37 -3.49
CA ASN A 42 12.59 20.32 -4.25
C ASN A 42 13.47 19.45 -3.34
N PHE A 43 13.86 18.27 -3.84
CA PHE A 43 14.69 17.30 -3.12
C PHE A 43 15.98 17.92 -2.56
N THR A 44 16.61 18.82 -3.33
CA THR A 44 17.82 19.53 -2.91
C THR A 44 17.54 20.42 -1.69
N LYS A 45 16.51 21.29 -1.74
CA LYS A 45 16.13 22.16 -0.61
C LYS A 45 15.79 21.35 0.65
N TYR A 46 15.09 20.23 0.50
CA TYR A 46 14.76 19.33 1.61
C TYR A 46 16.01 18.71 2.23
N SER A 47 16.95 18.25 1.38
CA SER A 47 18.20 17.63 1.84
C SER A 47 19.08 18.62 2.60
N THR A 48 19.16 19.87 2.16
CA THR A 48 19.94 20.92 2.85
C THR A 48 19.27 21.41 4.14
N ALA A 49 17.95 21.38 4.22
CA ALA A 49 17.23 21.80 5.43
C ALA A 49 17.34 20.77 6.58
N ILE A 50 17.48 19.49 6.25
CA ILE A 50 17.61 18.40 7.24
C ILE A 50 19.04 18.26 7.75
N HIS A 51 20.00 18.62 6.90
CA HIS A 51 21.41 18.65 7.27
C HIS A 51 21.90 20.08 7.10
N PRO A 52 21.78 20.94 8.14
CA PRO A 52 22.60 22.14 8.15
C PRO A 52 24.05 21.65 8.12
N SER A 53 24.66 21.67 6.93
CA SER A 53 26.07 21.37 6.75
C SER A 53 26.82 22.28 7.70
N THR A 54 27.29 21.70 8.79
CA THR A 54 28.22 22.35 9.67
C THR A 54 29.49 22.46 8.84
N ASP A 55 29.83 23.68 8.46
CA ASP A 55 31.16 24.04 7.99
C ASP A 55 32.14 23.62 9.09
N MET A 56 32.66 22.40 8.98
CA MET A 56 33.78 21.94 9.77
C MET A 56 34.96 21.88 8.83
N VAL A 57 35.70 22.98 8.89
CA VAL A 57 37.06 23.18 8.42
C VAL A 57 37.85 21.87 8.54
N VAL A 58 38.41 21.46 7.42
CA VAL A 58 39.37 20.37 7.30
C VAL A 58 40.61 20.77 8.10
N ASP A 59 40.95 20.03 9.15
CA ASP A 59 42.33 19.89 9.59
C ASP A 59 42.55 18.54 10.30
N GLU A 60 43.47 17.79 9.68
CA GLU A 60 44.40 16.78 10.19
C GLU A 60 43.91 15.64 11.13
N ALA A 61 44.10 14.40 10.66
CA ALA A 61 43.95 13.19 11.48
C ALA A 61 44.97 13.15 12.64
N PRO A 62 44.62 12.55 13.79
CA PRO A 62 45.20 11.22 14.02
C PRO A 62 44.27 10.21 14.73
N ASP A 63 44.78 8.98 14.69
CA ASP A 63 44.29 7.67 15.12
C ASP A 63 43.82 7.53 16.60
N VAL A 64 43.07 6.45 16.83
CA VAL A 64 42.79 5.70 18.07
C VAL A 64 41.54 5.96 18.96
N SER A 65 40.88 4.82 19.23
CA SER A 65 40.11 4.46 20.44
C SER A 65 38.61 4.73 20.52
N SER A 66 37.87 3.64 20.25
CA SER A 66 36.87 3.06 21.16
C SER A 66 36.00 4.04 21.95
N SER A 67 34.85 4.36 21.39
CA SER A 67 33.67 4.74 22.19
C SER A 67 32.49 3.97 21.62
N SER A 68 32.03 3.02 22.42
CA SER A 68 30.87 2.19 22.14
C SER A 68 29.62 3.02 22.42
N ASP A 69 29.22 3.83 21.44
CA ASP A 69 27.89 4.39 21.42
C ASP A 69 26.92 3.26 21.08
N LYS A 70 26.34 2.69 22.14
CA LYS A 70 25.14 1.86 22.06
C LYS A 70 23.99 2.74 21.59
N ILE A 71 23.98 3.02 20.28
CA ILE A 71 22.77 3.43 19.58
C ILE A 71 21.83 2.24 19.75
N ASN A 72 20.73 2.44 20.46
CA ASN A 72 19.64 1.47 20.54
C ASN A 72 19.09 1.29 19.11
N ASN A 73 19.68 0.34 18.39
CA ASN A 73 19.28 -0.10 17.06
C ASN A 73 18.08 -1.05 17.18
N ASP A 74 17.05 -0.62 17.91
CA ASP A 74 15.79 -1.33 17.86
C ASP A 74 15.12 -0.97 16.52
N PRO A 75 14.94 -1.93 15.60
CA PRO A 75 14.27 -1.67 14.34
C PRO A 75 12.84 -1.17 14.63
N PRO A 76 12.24 -0.37 13.74
CA PRO A 76 10.90 0.18 13.95
C PRO A 76 9.89 -0.97 14.08
N ALA A 77 9.62 -1.36 15.32
CA ALA A 77 8.59 -2.32 15.66
C ALA A 77 7.24 -1.60 15.51
N SER A 78 6.27 -2.32 14.95
CA SER A 78 4.88 -1.82 14.90
C SER A 78 4.43 -1.40 16.29
N LYS A 79 3.79 -0.22 16.41
CA LYS A 79 3.25 0.32 17.68
C LYS A 79 2.23 -0.62 18.35
N ASN A 80 1.69 -1.59 17.60
CA ASN A 80 0.86 -2.68 18.11
C ASN A 80 1.37 -4.00 17.51
N PRO A 81 2.33 -4.70 18.14
CA PRO A 81 2.72 -6.01 17.68
C PRO A 81 1.61 -7.00 18.05
N ASN A 82 0.72 -7.29 17.10
CA ASN A 82 -0.10 -8.51 17.22
C ASN A 82 0.88 -9.66 17.44
N LYS A 83 0.59 -10.53 18.41
CA LYS A 83 1.51 -11.46 19.10
C LYS A 83 2.07 -12.53 18.13
N GLY A 84 2.90 -12.11 17.17
CA GLY A 84 3.30 -12.91 16.02
C GLY A 84 3.94 -12.11 14.89
N ASN A 85 3.58 -10.84 14.70
CA ASN A 85 4.09 -10.02 13.61
C ASN A 85 4.74 -8.71 14.11
N ARG A 86 6.02 -8.78 14.48
CA ARG A 86 6.79 -7.63 14.98
C ARG A 86 7.10 -6.58 13.91
N TYR A 87 7.05 -6.95 12.63
CA TYR A 87 7.49 -6.12 11.51
C TYR A 87 6.37 -5.97 10.49
N SER A 88 6.21 -4.76 9.97
CA SER A 88 5.25 -4.48 8.88
C SER A 88 5.57 -5.29 7.63
N TYR A 89 4.55 -5.52 6.80
CA TYR A 89 4.70 -6.17 5.50
C TYR A 89 5.75 -5.45 4.62
N ASP A 90 5.69 -4.12 4.56
CA ASP A 90 6.57 -3.30 3.71
C ASP A 90 8.04 -3.49 4.06
N VAL A 91 8.33 -3.60 5.37
CA VAL A 91 9.67 -3.84 5.90
C VAL A 91 10.18 -5.21 5.44
N LYS A 92 9.36 -6.25 5.52
CA LYS A 92 9.75 -7.58 5.07
C LYS A 92 9.94 -7.61 3.56
N LYS A 93 9.05 -6.94 2.83
CA LYS A 93 9.10 -6.82 1.37
C LYS A 93 10.41 -6.18 0.93
N LEU A 94 10.81 -5.07 1.56
CA LEU A 94 12.06 -4.38 1.26
C LEU A 94 13.27 -5.32 1.33
N VAL A 95 13.38 -6.11 2.39
CA VAL A 95 14.49 -7.07 2.58
C VAL A 95 14.46 -8.20 1.56
N VAL A 96 13.28 -8.71 1.23
CA VAL A 96 13.10 -9.80 0.26
C VAL A 96 13.42 -9.31 -1.15
N ASP A 97 12.91 -8.14 -1.55
CA ASP A 97 13.18 -7.54 -2.86
C ASP A 97 14.67 -7.26 -3.02
N TYR A 98 15.32 -6.67 -2.01
CA TYR A 98 16.76 -6.42 -2.04
C TYR A 98 17.58 -7.71 -2.22
N HIS A 99 17.18 -8.79 -1.55
CA HIS A 99 17.82 -10.11 -1.72
C HIS A 99 17.69 -10.63 -3.16
N ILE A 100 16.54 -10.44 -3.80
CA ILE A 100 16.28 -10.90 -5.17
C ILE A 100 17.01 -10.02 -6.18
N GLU A 101 16.93 -8.70 -6.04
CA GLU A 101 17.52 -7.73 -6.97
C GLU A 101 19.05 -7.75 -6.93
N LYS A 102 19.65 -7.85 -5.74
CA LYS A 102 21.11 -7.80 -5.57
C LYS A 102 21.75 -9.17 -5.47
N LEU A 103 20.96 -10.24 -5.41
CA LEU A 103 21.43 -11.63 -5.23
C LEU A 103 22.40 -11.79 -4.04
N CYS A 104 22.26 -10.93 -3.04
CA CYS A 104 23.12 -10.91 -1.85
C CYS A 104 22.70 -11.98 -0.84
N THR A 105 23.44 -12.15 0.26
CA THR A 105 23.02 -13.11 1.29
C THR A 105 21.83 -12.58 2.11
N ALA A 106 21.01 -13.48 2.64
CA ALA A 106 19.86 -13.09 3.45
C ALA A 106 20.22 -12.31 4.73
N ALA A 107 21.40 -12.59 5.31
CA ALA A 107 21.93 -11.85 6.45
C ALA A 107 22.34 -10.42 6.05
N GLU A 108 23.00 -10.28 4.91
CA GLU A 108 23.45 -9.01 4.37
C GLU A 108 22.30 -8.09 4.01
N ALA A 109 21.24 -8.61 3.37
CA ALA A 109 20.02 -7.85 3.13
C ALA A 109 19.40 -7.33 4.44
N GLY A 110 19.42 -8.14 5.51
CA GLY A 110 19.01 -7.71 6.84
C GLY A 110 19.86 -6.57 7.39
N ARG A 111 21.20 -6.70 7.33
CA ARG A 111 22.14 -5.68 7.82
C ARG A 111 21.99 -4.35 7.10
N ILE A 112 21.87 -4.36 5.78
CA ILE A 112 21.76 -3.15 4.96
C ILE A 112 20.53 -2.32 5.32
N HIS A 113 19.44 -2.99 5.73
CA HIS A 113 18.22 -2.35 6.17
C HIS A 113 18.08 -2.29 7.70
N ASN A 114 19.15 -2.53 8.46
CA ASN A 114 19.17 -2.50 9.93
C ASN A 114 18.13 -3.43 10.60
N PHE A 115 17.90 -4.62 10.02
CA PHE A 115 17.04 -5.65 10.58
C PHE A 115 17.85 -6.84 11.11
N PRO A 116 17.36 -7.54 12.15
CA PRO A 116 18.02 -8.72 12.68
C PRO A 116 18.18 -9.80 11.60
N GLU A 117 19.41 -10.29 11.43
CA GLU A 117 19.75 -11.26 10.39
C GLU A 117 18.85 -12.51 10.45
N LYS A 118 18.50 -12.99 11.65
CA LYS A 118 17.60 -14.14 11.85
C LYS A 118 16.19 -13.89 11.29
N SER A 119 15.68 -12.67 11.41
CA SER A 119 14.38 -12.28 10.87
C SER A 119 14.42 -12.23 9.35
N ALA A 120 15.43 -11.58 8.78
CA ALA A 120 15.64 -11.50 7.33
C ALA A 120 15.80 -12.90 6.71
N GLN A 121 16.62 -13.76 7.31
CA GLN A 121 16.77 -15.16 6.92
C GLN A 121 15.44 -15.92 6.96
N ARG A 122 14.61 -15.70 7.99
CA ARG A 122 13.30 -16.35 8.10
C ARG A 122 12.36 -15.90 6.97
N TRP A 123 12.29 -14.59 6.69
CA TRP A 123 11.42 -14.06 5.63
C TRP A 123 11.83 -14.57 4.26
N ILE A 124 13.13 -14.50 3.93
CA ILE A 124 13.64 -14.99 2.64
C ILE A 124 13.47 -16.50 2.51
N ARG A 125 13.66 -17.26 3.59
CA ARG A 125 13.39 -18.71 3.58
C ARG A 125 11.92 -19.02 3.33
N ASN A 126 11.01 -18.28 3.96
CA ASN A 126 9.57 -18.44 3.74
C ASN A 126 9.21 -18.08 2.30
N PHE A 127 9.69 -16.94 1.79
CA PHE A 127 9.49 -16.51 0.42
C PHE A 127 9.97 -17.58 -0.59
N LYS A 128 11.15 -18.17 -0.40
CA LYS A 128 11.64 -19.25 -1.27
C LYS A 128 10.79 -20.51 -1.25
N LYS A 129 10.05 -20.76 -0.17
CA LYS A 129 9.18 -21.94 -0.01
C LYS A 129 7.78 -21.71 -0.55
N THR A 130 7.18 -20.55 -0.28
CA THR A 130 5.76 -20.27 -0.56
C THR A 130 5.56 -19.28 -1.71
N GLY A 131 6.61 -18.57 -2.15
CA GLY A 131 6.50 -17.43 -3.07
C GLY A 131 5.91 -16.18 -2.42
N GLN A 132 5.62 -16.20 -1.11
CA GLN A 132 4.93 -15.13 -0.39
C GLN A 132 5.75 -14.65 0.81
N ILE A 133 5.72 -13.34 1.06
CA ILE A 133 6.48 -12.68 2.13
C ILE A 133 5.85 -12.95 3.50
N GLU A 134 4.53 -13.01 3.56
CA GLU A 134 3.80 -13.47 4.72
C GLU A 134 3.29 -14.88 4.47
N PRO A 135 3.37 -15.77 5.47
CA PRO A 135 2.60 -17.00 5.39
C PRO A 135 1.13 -16.59 5.28
N ASN A 136 0.37 -17.18 4.35
CA ASN A 136 -1.09 -17.14 4.41
C ASN A 136 -1.51 -17.38 5.86
N ASP A 137 -2.50 -16.63 6.34
CA ASP A 137 -3.03 -16.80 7.69
C ASP A 137 -3.30 -18.28 7.91
N VAL A 138 -2.39 -18.93 8.64
CA VAL A 138 -2.55 -20.33 8.99
C VAL A 138 -3.71 -20.28 9.96
N VAL A 139 -4.88 -20.74 9.51
CA VAL A 139 -6.06 -20.86 10.35
C VAL A 139 -5.67 -21.83 11.47
N HIS A 140 -5.26 -21.27 12.60
CA HIS A 140 -4.89 -22.03 13.77
C HIS A 140 -6.19 -22.43 14.47
N GLY A 141 -6.62 -23.67 14.23
CA GLY A 141 -7.81 -24.23 14.84
C GLY A 141 -8.05 -25.68 14.41
N PRO A 142 -9.05 -26.35 15.01
CA PRO A 142 -9.56 -27.60 14.48
C PRO A 142 -9.94 -27.45 13.00
N PRO A 143 -9.77 -28.51 12.18
CA PRO A 143 -10.24 -28.45 10.81
C PRO A 143 -11.73 -28.09 10.78
N PRO A 144 -12.18 -27.27 9.82
CA PRO A 144 -13.58 -26.92 9.70
C PRO A 144 -14.41 -28.20 9.49
N ILE A 145 -15.52 -28.30 10.23
CA ILE A 145 -16.45 -29.44 10.15
C ILE A 145 -17.14 -29.46 8.77
N LEU A 146 -17.36 -28.29 8.17
CA LEU A 146 -17.95 -28.13 6.86
C LEU A 146 -16.86 -28.09 5.78
N GLY A 147 -16.86 -29.10 4.91
CA GLY A 147 -16.05 -29.16 3.69
C GLY A 147 -16.64 -28.39 2.49
N GLU A 148 -16.04 -28.57 1.31
CA GLU A 148 -16.42 -27.87 0.08
C GLU A 148 -17.76 -28.34 -0.47
N GLU A 149 -18.06 -29.64 -0.35
CA GLU A 149 -19.35 -30.24 -0.69
C GLU A 149 -20.51 -29.64 0.10
N HIS A 150 -20.32 -29.42 1.41
CA HIS A 150 -21.30 -28.78 2.26
C HIS A 150 -21.55 -27.33 1.84
N LYS A 151 -20.47 -26.60 1.50
CA LYS A 151 -20.56 -25.21 1.06
C LYS A 151 -21.33 -25.07 -0.25
N THR A 152 -21.04 -25.93 -1.24
CA THR A 152 -21.73 -25.90 -2.54
C THR A 152 -23.21 -26.23 -2.39
N PHE A 153 -23.56 -27.21 -1.54
CA PHE A 153 -24.96 -27.52 -1.22
C PHE A 153 -25.70 -26.32 -0.60
N VAL A 154 -25.10 -25.67 0.40
CA VAL A 154 -25.70 -24.49 1.05
C VAL A 154 -25.92 -23.35 0.04
N ILE A 155 -24.93 -23.08 -0.82
CA ILE A 155 -25.05 -22.04 -1.85
C ILE A 155 -26.22 -22.34 -2.77
N ASN A 156 -26.27 -23.54 -3.36
CA ASN A 156 -27.36 -23.93 -4.26
C ASN A 156 -28.73 -23.86 -3.57
N PHE A 157 -28.81 -24.31 -2.31
CA PHE A 157 -30.05 -24.33 -1.55
C PHE A 157 -30.59 -22.92 -1.22
N ILE A 158 -29.70 -21.95 -1.04
CA ILE A 158 -30.02 -20.53 -0.85
C ILE A 158 -30.35 -19.87 -2.19
N ASP A 159 -29.60 -20.19 -3.25
CA ASP A 159 -29.84 -19.66 -4.60
C ASP A 159 -31.23 -20.08 -5.11
N ASP A 160 -31.67 -21.31 -4.81
CA ASP A 160 -33.01 -21.81 -5.15
C ASP A 160 -34.13 -21.08 -4.38
N ALA A 161 -33.85 -20.60 -3.17
CA ALA A 161 -34.81 -19.89 -2.34
C ALA A 161 -34.12 -18.95 -1.34
N PRO A 162 -33.91 -17.67 -1.72
CA PRO A 162 -33.13 -16.72 -0.92
C PRO A 162 -33.83 -16.26 0.36
N THR A 163 -35.11 -16.62 0.54
CA THR A 163 -35.91 -16.30 1.74
C THR A 163 -35.76 -17.32 2.86
N LYS A 164 -35.04 -18.43 2.64
CA LYS A 164 -34.86 -19.49 3.63
C LYS A 164 -34.07 -19.01 4.83
N ARG A 165 -34.43 -19.53 6.00
CA ARG A 165 -33.76 -19.20 7.26
C ARG A 165 -32.55 -20.10 7.47
N VAL A 166 -31.66 -19.67 8.36
CA VAL A 166 -30.48 -20.45 8.77
C VAL A 166 -30.90 -21.82 9.32
N ASP A 167 -32.02 -21.90 10.06
CA ASP A 167 -32.54 -23.16 10.58
C ASP A 167 -32.95 -24.14 9.46
N ASP A 168 -33.53 -23.63 8.37
CA ASP A 168 -33.93 -24.45 7.22
C ASP A 168 -32.69 -25.01 6.49
N VAL A 169 -31.63 -24.18 6.40
CA VAL A 169 -30.33 -24.58 5.83
C VAL A 169 -29.68 -25.65 6.68
N LEU A 170 -29.64 -25.48 8.00
CA LEU A 170 -29.06 -26.47 8.93
C LEU A 170 -29.82 -27.79 8.88
N ASN A 171 -31.15 -27.75 8.90
CA ASN A 171 -31.98 -28.94 8.77
C ASN A 171 -31.70 -29.66 7.44
N ALA A 172 -31.64 -28.92 6.32
CA ALA A 172 -31.32 -29.49 5.02
C ALA A 172 -29.90 -30.07 4.96
N LEU A 173 -28.94 -29.46 5.68
CA LEU A 173 -27.56 -29.93 5.73
C LEU A 173 -27.44 -31.24 6.51
N VAL A 174 -28.07 -31.31 7.69
CA VAL A 174 -28.05 -32.51 8.55
C VAL A 174 -28.87 -33.66 7.91
N THR A 175 -29.95 -33.36 7.19
CA THR A 175 -30.70 -34.41 6.48
C THR A 175 -29.99 -34.92 5.23
N HIS A 176 -29.22 -34.08 4.54
CA HIS A 176 -28.51 -34.47 3.32
C HIS A 176 -27.16 -35.15 3.61
N PHE A 177 -26.51 -34.81 4.73
CA PHE A 177 -25.22 -35.36 5.12
C PHE A 177 -25.33 -36.07 6.48
N GLU A 178 -25.53 -37.39 6.46
CA GLU A 178 -25.70 -38.23 7.67
C GLU A 178 -24.45 -38.26 8.56
N ASP A 179 -23.27 -38.07 7.97
CA ASP A 179 -21.98 -38.03 8.68
C ASP A 179 -21.76 -36.70 9.44
N LEU A 180 -22.64 -35.71 9.22
CA LEU A 180 -22.50 -34.37 9.75
C LEU A 180 -23.22 -34.21 11.10
N SER A 181 -22.45 -34.24 12.18
CA SER A 181 -22.93 -33.89 13.52
C SER A 181 -22.54 -32.45 13.84
N ILE A 182 -23.52 -31.56 13.94
CA ILE A 182 -23.36 -30.12 14.26
C ILE A 182 -23.83 -29.84 15.69
#